data_AF-A0A529LDF7-F1
#
_entry.id   AF-A0A529LDF7-F1
#
_cell.length_a   1.000
_cell.length_b   1.000
_cell.length_c   1.000
_cell.angle_alpha   90.00
_cell.angle_beta   90.00
_cell.angle_gamma   90.00
#
_symmetry.space_group_name_H-M   'P 1'
#
loop_
_entity.id
_entity.type
_entity.pdbx_description
1 polymer ?
#
loop_
_entity_poly.entity_id
_entity_poly.type
_entity_poly.pdbx_seq_one_letter_code
_entity_poly.pdbx_strand_id
1 'polypeptide(L)'
;LNVTARVNAAVKPMSDMDIYGKDEVWAYPDKGVGDCEDYVLEKRRQLSRMSISLADLLITVVRKPDGEGHAVLTVRTDEGDYVLDNLTDKVKPWDATGYRFLKRQAIDNTGRWVSIRGGQQVLVGAVQ
;
A
#
# COMPACT_ATOMS: atom_id res chain seq x y z
N LEU A 1 14.57 -12.80 -1.35
CA LEU A 1 14.06 -11.71 -0.47
C LEU A 1 12.75 -11.21 -1.04
N ASN A 2 11.67 -11.17 -0.26
CA ASN A 2 10.40 -10.63 -0.75
C ASN A 2 10.54 -9.10 -0.96
N VAL A 3 9.66 -8.51 -1.78
CA VAL A 3 9.70 -7.08 -2.13
C VAL A 3 9.58 -6.18 -0.89
N THR A 4 8.71 -6.51 0.07
CA THR A 4 8.52 -5.74 1.31
C THR A 4 9.82 -5.57 2.07
N ALA A 5 10.48 -6.67 2.45
CA ALA A 5 11.71 -6.63 3.23
C ALA A 5 12.83 -5.88 2.48
N ARG A 6 12.92 -6.05 1.15
CA ARG A 6 13.91 -5.32 0.33
C ARG A 6 13.67 -3.81 0.35
N VAL A 7 12.45 -3.36 0.15
CA VAL A 7 12.12 -1.93 0.15
C VAL A 7 12.26 -1.35 1.56
N ASN A 8 11.79 -2.07 2.57
CA ASN A 8 11.88 -1.66 3.97
C ASN A 8 13.32 -1.45 4.43
N ALA A 9 14.25 -2.27 3.94
CA ALA A 9 15.68 -2.11 4.22
C ALA A 9 16.38 -1.04 3.37
N ALA A 10 15.88 -0.76 2.16
CA ALA A 10 16.51 0.18 1.22
C ALA A 10 16.12 1.63 1.44
N VAL A 11 14.94 1.87 2.02
CA VAL A 11 14.42 3.22 2.28
C VAL A 11 14.50 3.49 3.78
N LYS A 12 15.00 4.65 4.15
CA LYS A 12 15.03 5.15 5.53
C LYS A 12 13.81 6.06 5.79
N PRO A 13 13.05 5.87 6.88
CA PRO A 13 11.91 6.72 7.19
C PRO A 13 12.32 8.19 7.38
N MET A 14 11.65 9.10 6.69
CA MET A 14 11.81 10.55 6.81
C MET A 14 10.54 11.24 6.28
N SER A 15 10.08 12.31 6.93
CA SER A 15 8.85 13.00 6.53
C SER A 15 9.05 13.83 5.26
N ASP A 16 7.97 14.03 4.49
CA ASP A 16 8.02 14.93 3.34
C ASP A 16 8.37 16.37 3.68
N MET A 17 8.00 16.84 4.87
CA MET A 17 8.42 18.16 5.34
C MET A 17 9.94 18.26 5.46
N ASP A 18 10.61 17.20 5.94
CA ASP A 18 12.08 17.17 6.03
C ASP A 18 12.75 17.02 4.65
N ILE A 19 12.14 16.27 3.72
CA ILE A 19 12.71 15.98 2.39
C ILE A 19 12.49 17.15 1.42
N TYR A 20 11.30 17.73 1.43
CA TYR A 20 10.80 18.66 0.41
C TYR A 20 10.29 20.00 0.96
N GLY A 21 10.12 20.14 2.28
CA GLY A 21 9.54 21.35 2.90
C GLY A 21 8.04 21.51 2.64
N LYS A 22 7.33 20.42 2.31
CA LYS A 22 5.90 20.37 2.02
C LYS A 22 5.34 19.03 2.48
N ASP A 23 4.08 18.99 2.91
CA ASP A 23 3.41 17.74 3.26
C ASP A 23 2.87 17.01 2.02
N GLU A 24 2.84 15.67 2.06
CA GLU A 24 2.16 14.77 1.12
C GLU A 24 2.66 14.90 -0.33
N VAL A 25 3.98 14.86 -0.51
CA VAL A 25 4.69 14.81 -1.79
C VAL A 25 4.89 13.35 -2.21
N TRP A 26 4.02 12.89 -3.09
CA TRP A 26 4.07 11.51 -3.58
C TRP A 26 5.21 11.33 -4.58
N ALA A 27 6.29 10.65 -4.17
CA ALA A 27 7.47 10.44 -4.98
C ALA A 27 8.00 9.00 -4.91
N TYR A 28 8.91 8.64 -5.81
CA TYR A 28 9.70 7.43 -5.61
C TYR A 28 10.87 7.76 -4.67
N PRO A 29 11.19 6.91 -3.68
CA PRO A 29 12.26 7.13 -2.72
C PRO A 29 13.64 6.83 -3.35
N ASP A 30 13.92 7.41 -4.52
CA ASP A 30 15.17 7.19 -5.27
C ASP A 30 16.39 7.78 -4.52
N LYS A 31 16.15 8.65 -3.52
CA LYS A 31 17.16 9.15 -2.57
C LYS A 31 17.40 8.22 -1.37
N GLY A 32 16.70 7.09 -1.30
CA GLY A 32 16.75 6.16 -0.16
C GLY A 32 16.06 6.67 1.10
N VAL A 33 15.21 7.68 0.99
CA VAL A 33 14.40 8.24 2.08
C VAL A 33 12.96 8.45 1.61
N GLY A 34 12.01 8.38 2.54
CA GLY A 34 10.59 8.62 2.28
C GLY A 34 9.71 8.24 3.48
N ASP A 35 8.41 8.46 3.37
CA ASP A 35 7.39 8.06 4.33
C ASP A 35 6.36 7.11 3.69
N CYS A 36 5.17 6.93 4.28
CA CYS A 36 4.34 5.76 4.02
C CYS A 36 3.94 5.60 2.54
N GLU A 37 3.58 6.68 1.86
CA GLU A 37 3.22 6.71 0.44
C GLU A 37 4.38 6.34 -0.46
N ASP A 38 5.59 6.80 -0.16
CA ASP A 38 6.79 6.55 -0.97
C ASP A 38 7.16 5.06 -0.95
N TYR A 39 7.08 4.42 0.23
CA TYR A 39 7.28 2.97 0.34
C TYR A 39 6.21 2.20 -0.43
N VAL A 40 4.96 2.67 -0.42
CA VAL A 40 3.87 2.04 -1.16
C VAL A 40 4.09 2.15 -2.66
N LEU A 41 4.45 3.34 -3.14
CA LEU A 41 4.79 3.58 -4.54
C LEU A 41 5.95 2.69 -4.98
N GLU A 42 6.99 2.54 -4.16
CA GLU A 42 8.14 1.72 -4.50
C GLU A 42 7.83 0.23 -4.56
N LYS A 43 7.09 -0.30 -3.58
CA LYS A 43 6.66 -1.71 -3.61
C LYS A 43 5.78 -1.98 -4.82
N ARG A 44 4.87 -1.07 -5.15
CA ARG A 44 4.00 -1.14 -6.33
C ARG A 44 4.81 -1.12 -7.62
N ARG A 45 5.80 -0.22 -7.74
CA ARG A 45 6.74 -0.15 -8.89
C ARG A 45 7.48 -1.47 -9.08
N GLN A 46 8.03 -2.02 -8.01
CA GLN A 46 8.80 -3.28 -8.08
C GLN A 46 7.94 -4.48 -8.45
N LEU A 47 6.74 -4.62 -7.88
CA LEU A 47 5.81 -5.71 -8.19
C LEU A 47 5.24 -5.58 -9.61
N SER A 48 4.93 -4.37 -10.06
CA SER A 48 4.49 -4.12 -11.43
C SER A 48 5.56 -4.52 -12.46
N ARG A 49 6.84 -4.24 -12.16
CA ARG A 49 7.97 -4.71 -12.98
C ARG A 49 8.16 -6.24 -12.96
N MET A 50 7.54 -6.94 -12.02
CA MET A 50 7.47 -8.40 -11.96
C MET A 50 6.22 -8.95 -12.67
N SER A 51 5.57 -8.14 -13.51
CA SER A 51 4.38 -8.49 -14.30
C SER A 51 3.10 -8.72 -13.48
N ILE A 52 3.04 -8.23 -12.24
CA ILE A 52 1.78 -8.19 -11.49
C ILE A 52 0.97 -6.98 -11.97
N SER A 53 -0.30 -7.19 -12.30
CA SER A 53 -1.18 -6.15 -12.82
C SER A 53 -1.34 -5.01 -11.83
N LEU A 54 -1.36 -3.76 -12.32
CA LEU A 54 -1.67 -2.60 -11.48
C LEU A 54 -3.09 -2.65 -10.90
N ALA A 55 -4.00 -3.41 -11.52
CA ALA A 55 -5.34 -3.68 -11.03
C ALA A 55 -5.34 -4.53 -9.73
N ASP A 56 -4.26 -5.28 -9.50
CA ASP A 56 -4.06 -6.10 -8.30
C ASP A 56 -3.13 -5.42 -7.28
N LEU A 57 -2.51 -4.28 -7.63
CA LEU A 57 -1.60 -3.51 -6.78
C LEU A 57 -2.23 -2.17 -6.41
N LEU A 58 -3.06 -2.19 -5.36
CA LEU A 58 -3.94 -1.09 -5.00
C LEU A 58 -3.41 -0.34 -3.79
N ILE A 59 -3.20 0.96 -3.94
CA ILE A 59 -2.84 1.82 -2.82
C ILE A 59 -4.06 1.99 -1.92
N THR A 60 -3.87 1.80 -0.62
CA THR A 60 -4.93 1.76 0.37
C THR A 60 -4.59 2.65 1.55
N VAL A 61 -5.51 3.53 1.91
CA VAL A 61 -5.41 4.37 3.11
C VAL A 61 -6.18 3.73 4.24
N VAL A 62 -5.51 3.60 5.38
CA VAL A 62 -6.00 2.96 6.58
C VAL A 62 -5.89 3.90 7.78
N ARG A 63 -6.50 3.49 8.88
CA ARG A 63 -6.25 4.03 10.21
C ARG A 63 -5.64 2.93 11.08
N LYS A 64 -4.49 3.24 11.67
CA LYS A 64 -3.78 2.38 12.62
C LYS A 64 -4.54 2.27 13.96
N PRO A 65 -4.20 1.33 14.85
CA PRO A 65 -4.84 1.19 16.16
C PRO A 65 -4.72 2.43 17.06
N ASP A 66 -3.64 3.20 16.91
CA ASP A 66 -3.40 4.47 17.60
C ASP A 66 -4.23 5.65 17.06
N GLY A 67 -4.95 5.45 15.94
CA GLY A 67 -5.81 6.45 15.32
C GLY A 67 -5.17 7.27 14.21
N GLU A 68 -3.86 7.12 13.97
CA GLU A 68 -3.14 7.84 12.92
C GLU A 68 -3.47 7.28 11.53
N GLY A 69 -3.46 8.16 10.52
CA GLY A 69 -3.60 7.76 9.11
C GLY A 69 -2.33 7.04 8.62
N HIS A 70 -2.49 6.09 7.72
CA HIS A 70 -1.36 5.36 7.14
C HIS A 70 -1.68 4.89 5.71
N ALA A 71 -0.67 4.85 4.84
CA ALA A 71 -0.77 4.27 3.52
C ALA A 71 -0.09 2.90 3.47
N VAL A 72 -0.78 1.93 2.85
CA VAL A 72 -0.24 0.58 2.62
C VAL A 72 -0.52 0.14 1.18
N LEU A 73 0.21 -0.88 0.72
CA LEU A 73 -0.07 -1.52 -0.56
C LEU A 73 -0.92 -2.77 -0.31
N THR A 74 -2.10 -2.82 -0.90
CA THR A 74 -2.90 -4.05 -0.97
C THR A 74 -2.60 -4.79 -2.26
N VAL A 75 -2.21 -6.05 -2.13
CA VAL A 75 -1.96 -6.97 -3.25
C VAL A 75 -3.09 -7.98 -3.30
N ARG A 76 -3.84 -7.99 -4.40
CA ARG A 76 -4.91 -8.97 -4.64
C ARG A 76 -4.31 -10.23 -5.23
N THR A 77 -4.71 -11.37 -4.71
CA THR A 77 -4.32 -12.69 -5.20
C THR A 77 -5.55 -13.60 -5.26
N ASP A 78 -5.39 -14.77 -5.86
CA ASP A 78 -6.39 -15.84 -5.83
C ASP A 78 -6.60 -16.44 -4.42
N GLU A 79 -5.59 -16.35 -3.54
CA GLU A 79 -5.67 -16.78 -2.14
C GLU A 79 -6.23 -15.69 -1.19
N GLY A 80 -6.41 -14.46 -1.69
CA GLY A 80 -6.97 -13.34 -0.93
C GLY A 80 -6.19 -12.04 -1.06
N ASP A 81 -6.62 -11.02 -0.30
CA ASP A 81 -5.97 -9.71 -0.27
C ASP A 81 -4.90 -9.67 0.83
N TYR A 82 -3.67 -9.32 0.45
CA TYR A 82 -2.53 -9.19 1.36
C TYR A 82 -2.07 -7.74 1.47
N VAL A 83 -1.50 -7.38 2.62
CA VAL A 83 -1.00 -6.04 2.92
C VAL A 83 0.51 -6.05 3.05
N LEU A 84 1.14 -5.17 2.29
CA LEU A 84 2.57 -4.87 2.34
C LEU A 84 2.75 -3.50 2.97
N ASP A 85 3.52 -3.45 4.06
CA ASP A 85 3.62 -2.30 4.96
C ASP A 85 5.10 -1.94 5.21
N ASN A 86 5.41 -0.66 5.41
CA ASN A 86 6.75 -0.21 5.81
C ASN A 86 7.00 -0.35 7.32
N LEU A 87 5.94 -0.46 8.13
CA LEU A 87 6.06 -0.63 9.59
C LEU A 87 6.43 -2.07 9.98
N THR A 88 6.35 -3.03 9.05
CA THR A 88 6.75 -4.42 9.29
C THR A 88 7.13 -5.13 7.99
N ASP A 89 8.12 -6.03 8.06
CA ASP A 89 8.50 -6.86 6.91
C ASP A 89 7.53 -8.02 6.65
N LYS A 90 6.66 -8.31 7.62
CA LYS A 90 5.68 -9.40 7.51
C LYS A 90 4.54 -8.97 6.58
N VAL A 91 4.38 -9.69 5.47
CA VAL A 91 3.17 -9.61 4.66
C VAL A 91 2.05 -10.29 5.42
N LYS A 92 0.93 -9.58 5.59
CA LYS A 92 -0.21 -10.06 6.37
C LYS A 92 -1.47 -10.13 5.51
N PRO A 93 -2.35 -11.13 5.72
CA PRO A 93 -3.72 -11.05 5.25
C PRO A 93 -4.38 -9.74 5.69
N TRP A 94 -5.24 -9.19 4.84
CA TRP A 94 -5.95 -7.92 5.08
C TRP A 94 -6.60 -7.82 6.48
N ASP A 95 -7.26 -8.89 6.90
CA ASP A 95 -7.98 -9.01 8.17
C ASP A 95 -7.07 -9.24 9.39
N ALA A 96 -5.82 -9.64 9.18
CA ALA A 96 -4.83 -9.89 10.23
C ALA A 96 -3.97 -8.65 10.58
N THR A 97 -4.21 -7.50 9.94
CA THR A 97 -3.43 -6.27 10.15
C THR A 97 -3.79 -5.53 11.43
N GLY A 98 -5.05 -5.62 11.88
CA GLY A 98 -5.59 -4.76 12.94
C GLY A 98 -5.91 -3.33 12.49
N TYR A 99 -5.81 -3.03 11.19
CA TYR A 99 -6.12 -1.72 10.64
C TYR A 99 -7.59 -1.53 10.33
N ARG A 100 -8.06 -0.29 10.42
CA ARG A 100 -9.36 0.12 9.89
C ARG A 100 -9.16 0.71 8.50
N PHE A 101 -9.63 0.01 7.48
CA PHE A 101 -9.49 0.42 6.08
C PHE A 101 -10.50 1.53 5.73
N LEU A 102 -10.04 2.59 5.06
CA LEU A 102 -10.85 3.79 4.80
C LEU A 102 -11.19 3.95 3.32
N LYS A 103 -10.19 3.91 2.45
CA LYS A 103 -10.32 4.07 1.00
C LYS A 103 -9.20 3.31 0.29
N ARG A 104 -9.46 2.89 -0.95
CA ARG A 104 -8.51 2.18 -1.81
C ARG A 104 -8.64 2.65 -3.25
N GLN A 105 -7.58 2.55 -4.03
CA GLN A 105 -7.66 2.75 -5.48
C GLN A 105 -8.68 1.78 -6.12
N ALA A 106 -9.38 2.25 -7.14
CA ALA A 106 -10.27 1.41 -7.92
C ALA A 106 -9.45 0.46 -8.81
N ILE A 107 -9.95 -0.77 -8.97
CA ILE A 107 -9.29 -1.84 -9.75
C ILE A 107 -9.18 -1.44 -11.24
N ASP A 108 -10.14 -0.69 -11.74
CA ASP A 108 -10.28 -0.27 -13.13
C ASP A 108 -9.69 1.12 -13.43
N ASN A 109 -9.29 1.88 -12.40
CA ASN A 109 -8.76 3.23 -12.57
C ASN A 109 -7.91 3.65 -11.36
N THR A 110 -6.60 3.76 -11.57
CA THR A 110 -5.62 4.09 -10.53
C THR A 110 -5.74 5.51 -9.98
N GLY A 111 -6.42 6.42 -10.69
CA GLY A 111 -6.72 7.78 -10.22
C GLY A 111 -8.04 7.88 -9.45
N ARG A 112 -8.89 6.86 -9.51
CA ARG A 112 -10.17 6.82 -8.80
C ARG A 112 -10.01 6.13 -7.46
N TRP A 113 -10.59 6.70 -6.42
CA TRP A 113 -10.62 6.13 -5.07
C TRP A 113 -12.03 5.71 -4.70
N VAL A 114 -12.15 4.54 -4.07
CA VAL A 114 -13.41 4.01 -3.54
C VAL A 114 -13.34 3.95 -2.02
N SER A 115 -14.41 4.36 -1.35
CA SER A 115 -14.52 4.24 0.11
C SER A 115 -14.77 2.79 0.49
N ILE A 116 -14.11 2.33 1.55
CA ILE A 116 -14.34 1.02 2.14
C ILE A 116 -15.26 1.23 3.34
N ARG A 117 -16.54 0.90 3.16
CA ARG A 117 -17.51 0.90 4.27
C ARG A 117 -17.35 -0.44 4.99
N GLY A 118 -17.17 -0.40 6.32
CA GLY A 118 -16.90 -1.58 7.14
C GLY A 118 -17.90 -2.70 6.86
N GLY A 119 -17.40 -3.82 6.34
CA GLY A 119 -18.21 -5.01 6.04
C GLY A 119 -18.14 -5.54 4.59
N GLN A 120 -17.64 -4.78 3.62
CA GLN A 120 -17.45 -5.31 2.26
C GLN A 120 -16.00 -5.76 2.04
N GLN A 121 -15.72 -7.05 2.29
CA GLN A 121 -14.86 -7.76 1.36
C GLN A 121 -15.53 -7.62 0.00
N VAL A 122 -14.94 -6.85 -0.91
CA VAL A 122 -15.34 -6.93 -2.31
C VAL A 122 -14.79 -8.26 -2.82
N LEU A 123 -15.52 -9.34 -2.52
CA LEU A 123 -15.44 -10.60 -3.22
C LEU A 123 -15.83 -10.29 -4.67
N VAL A 124 -14.85 -9.96 -5.50
CA VAL A 124 -15.04 -10.07 -6.95
C VAL A 124 -14.86 -11.55 -7.25
N GLY A 125 -15.97 -12.30 -7.10
CA GLY A 125 -16.09 -13.63 -7.67
C GLY A 125 -15.80 -13.53 -9.16
N ALA A 126 -15.04 -14.50 -9.66
CA ALA A 126 -14.88 -14.73 -11.09
C ALA A 126 -16.27 -14.67 -11.75
N VAL A 127 -16.43 -13.75 -12.69
CA VAL A 127 -17.61 -13.74 -13.54
C VAL A 127 -17.37 -14.78 -14.63
N GLN A 128 -18.41 -15.61 -14.78
CA GLN A 128 -18.62 -16.81 -15.57
C GLN A 128 -18.03 -16.83 -17.00
#